data_AF-A0A7L4ZG72-F1
#
_entry.id   AF-A0A7L4ZG72-F1
#
_cell.length_a   1.000
_cell.length_b   1.000
_cell.length_c   1.000
_cell.angle_alpha   90.00
_cell.angle_beta   90.00
_cell.angle_gamma   90.00
#
_symmetry.space_group_name_H-M   'P 1'
#
loop_
_entity.id
_entity.type
_entity.pdbx_description
1 polymer ?
#
loop_
_entity_poly.entity_id
_entity_poly.type
_entity_poly.pdbx_seq_one_letter_code
_entity_poly.pdbx_strand_id
1 'polypeptide(L)' 'MSRSKNKTKIYGNTTASSEKENKRDANRKFRRVVKQKVKSEEMELPELREVSNVWCFNKDGKRYNPEMTEKELRK' A
#
# COMPACT_ATOMS: atom_id res chain seq x y z
N MET A 1 21.44 -3.16 -10.17
CA MET A 1 20.15 -2.92 -10.86
C MET A 1 20.12 -1.50 -11.47
N SER A 2 21.02 -1.16 -12.40
CA SER A 2 21.08 0.21 -12.96
C SER A 2 20.26 0.40 -14.25
N ARG A 3 19.78 -0.69 -14.85
CA ARG A 3 19.08 -0.69 -16.16
C ARG A 3 17.67 -1.30 -16.11
N SER A 4 17.12 -1.55 -14.92
CA SER A 4 15.76 -2.09 -14.80
C SER A 4 14.75 -1.01 -15.20
N LYS A 5 13.90 -1.31 -16.19
CA LYS A 5 12.82 -0.44 -16.67
C LYS A 5 11.48 -1.14 -16.45
N ASN A 6 10.44 -0.38 -16.12
CA ASN A 6 9.07 -0.83 -16.16
C ASN A 6 8.64 -1.00 -17.64
N LYS A 7 8.02 -2.13 -17.98
CA LYS A 7 7.58 -2.41 -19.35
C LYS A 7 6.32 -1.62 -19.75
N THR A 8 5.51 -1.24 -18.76
CA THR A 8 4.23 -0.58 -18.94
C THR A 8 4.30 0.87 -18.48
N LYS A 9 3.74 1.78 -19.28
CA LYS A 9 3.65 3.22 -19.00
C LYS A 9 2.52 3.54 -18.02
N ILE A 10 2.54 2.87 -16.87
CA ILE A 10 1.52 3.02 -15.83
C ILE A 10 2.16 3.72 -14.64
N TYR A 11 1.56 4.83 -14.21
CA TYR A 11 1.98 5.61 -13.04
C TYR A 11 0.78 5.80 -12.08
N GLY A 12 1.08 6.14 -10.82
CA GLY A 12 0.04 6.43 -9.83
C GLY A 12 -0.50 7.85 -10.02
N ASN A 13 -1.75 8.10 -9.64
CA ASN A 13 -2.35 9.45 -9.71
C ASN A 13 -1.84 10.38 -8.59
N THR A 14 -1.05 9.85 -7.66
CA THR A 14 -0.48 10.55 -6.51
C THR A 14 1.00 10.88 -6.72
N THR A 15 1.52 11.82 -5.95
CA THR A 15 2.95 12.09 -5.83
C THR A 15 3.67 11.11 -4.91
N ALA A 16 2.94 10.31 -4.12
CA ALA A 16 3.57 9.36 -3.21
C ALA A 16 4.26 8.23 -3.98
N SER A 17 5.57 8.07 -3.76
CA SER A 17 6.39 7.06 -4.46
C SER A 17 6.10 5.62 -4.01
N SER A 18 5.65 5.42 -2.77
CA SER A 18 5.45 4.11 -2.15
C SER A 18 4.32 4.10 -1.12
N GLU A 19 3.72 2.93 -0.91
CA GLU A 19 2.74 2.66 0.18
C GLU A 19 3.34 1.78 1.28
N LYS A 20 4.64 1.50 1.23
CA LYS A 20 5.28 0.53 2.11
C LYS A 20 5.10 0.89 3.59
N GLU A 21 5.10 2.17 3.90
CA GLU A 21 4.88 2.68 5.26
C GLU A 21 3.44 2.48 5.72
N ASN A 22 2.45 2.93 4.94
CA ASN A 22 1.02 2.73 5.24
C ASN A 22 0.69 1.25 5.47
N LYS A 23 1.22 0.35 4.62
CA LYS A 23 1.05 -1.10 4.78
C LYS A 23 1.70 -1.62 6.05
N ARG A 24 2.87 -1.09 6.43
CA ARG A 24 3.56 -1.48 7.66
C ARG A 24 2.76 -1.05 8.89
N ASP A 25 2.23 0.17 8.89
CA ASP A 25 1.48 0.71 10.03
C ASP A 25 0.12 0.05 10.19
N ALA A 26 -0.61 -0.17 9.08
CA ALA A 26 -1.85 -0.94 9.08
C ALA A 26 -1.65 -2.35 9.67
N ASN A 27 -0.61 -3.07 9.22
CA ASN A 27 -0.28 -4.39 9.74
C ASN A 27 0.18 -4.37 11.21
N ARG A 28 0.92 -3.34 11.63
CA ARG A 28 1.33 -3.16 13.03
C ARG A 28 0.11 -2.96 13.92
N LYS A 29 -0.83 -2.10 13.50
CA LYS A 29 -2.09 -1.85 14.20
C LYS A 29 -2.92 -3.13 14.30
N PHE A 30 -3.09 -3.85 13.19
CA PHE A 30 -3.84 -5.11 13.14
C PHE A 30 -3.29 -6.14 14.12
N ARG A 31 -1.98 -6.38 14.08
CA ARG A 31 -1.32 -7.32 15.01
C ARG A 31 -1.48 -6.92 16.47
N ARG A 32 -1.44 -5.61 16.77
CA ARG A 32 -1.64 -5.11 18.14
C ARG A 32 -3.06 -5.40 18.63
N VAL A 33 -4.07 -5.09 17.82
CA VAL A 33 -5.49 -5.32 18.17
C VAL A 33 -5.76 -6.81 18.33
N VAL A 34 -5.33 -7.63 17.39
CA VAL A 34 -5.48 -9.10 17.46
C VAL A 34 -4.83 -9.65 18.74
N LYS A 35 -3.61 -9.21 19.07
CA LYS A 35 -2.92 -9.66 20.30
C LYS A 35 -3.68 -9.27 21.56
N GLN A 36 -4.31 -8.10 21.59
CA GLN A 36 -5.12 -7.66 22.73
C GLN A 36 -6.39 -8.51 22.86
N LYS A 37 -7.12 -8.75 21.76
CA LYS A 37 -8.33 -9.57 21.76
C LYS A 37 -8.08 -11.02 22.15
N VAL A 38 -7.02 -11.63 21.60
CA VAL A 38 -6.59 -12.99 21.97
C VAL A 38 -6.24 -13.08 23.45
N LYS A 39 -5.61 -12.05 24.03
CA LYS A 39 -5.28 -12.01 25.47
C LYS A 39 -6.55 -11.89 26.34
N SER A 40 -7.58 -11.21 25.85
CA SER A 40 -8.86 -11.08 26.52
C SER A 40 -9.80 -12.27 26.30
N GLU A 41 -9.34 -13.34 25.64
CA GLU A 41 -10.13 -14.53 25.27
C GLU A 41 -11.37 -14.20 24.41
N GLU A 42 -11.35 -13.07 23.71
CA GLU A 42 -12.41 -12.71 22.77
C GLU A 42 -12.34 -13.62 21.53
N MET A 43 -13.48 -14.21 21.17
CA MET A 43 -13.60 -15.11 20.02
C MET A 43 -13.68 -14.33 18.69
N GLU A 44 -14.08 -13.06 18.73
CA GLU A 44 -14.26 -12.21 17.55
C GLU A 44 -13.00 -11.40 17.23
N LEU A 45 -12.23 -11.86 16.24
CA LEU A 45 -11.10 -11.11 15.71
C LEU A 45 -11.57 -9.96 14.80
N PRO A 46 -10.86 -8.82 14.78
CA PRO A 46 -11.24 -7.71 13.93
C PRO A 46 -11.11 -8.08 12.45
N GLU A 47 -12.03 -7.58 11.63
CA GLU A 47 -11.89 -7.69 10.19
C GLU A 47 -10.78 -6.77 9.67
N LEU A 48 -10.21 -7.11 8.51
CA LEU A 48 -9.12 -6.34 7.91
C LEU A 48 -9.53 -4.88 7.61
N ARG A 49 -10.79 -4.68 7.21
CA ARG A 49 -11.37 -3.38 6.83
C ARG A 49 -11.69 -2.51 8.04
N GLU A 50 -11.93 -3.09 9.21
CA GLU A 50 -12.12 -2.35 10.46
C GLU A 50 -10.83 -1.64 10.91
N VAL A 51 -9.68 -2.28 10.66
CA VAL A 51 -8.38 -1.76 11.09
C VAL A 51 -7.70 -0.93 10.01
N SER A 52 -7.85 -1.31 8.75
CA SER A 52 -7.22 -0.65 7.61
C SER A 52 -8.25 -0.21 6.57
N ASN A 53 -8.36 1.11 6.40
CA ASN A 53 -9.14 1.69 5.33
C ASN A 53 -8.24 1.87 4.08
N VAL A 54 -8.62 1.21 2.99
CA VAL A 54 -7.92 1.25 1.70
C VAL A 54 -7.79 2.68 1.16
N TRP A 55 -8.78 3.53 1.44
CA TRP A 55 -8.81 4.93 1.01
C TRP A 55 -7.86 5.84 1.81
N CYS A 56 -7.33 5.39 2.94
CA CYS A 56 -6.39 6.16 3.76
C CYS A 56 -4.93 5.99 3.32
N PHE A 57 -4.67 5.27 2.22
CA PHE A 57 -3.31 5.04 1.75
C PHE A 57 -2.87 6.19 0.83
N ASN A 58 -1.60 6.57 0.93
CA ASN A 58 -1.04 7.69 0.17
C ASN A 58 -1.02 7.47 -1.35
N LYS A 59 -1.10 6.21 -1.83
CA LYS A 59 -1.30 5.96 -3.25
C LYS A 59 -2.78 5.82 -3.57
N ASP A 60 -3.12 6.44 -4.68
CA ASP A 60 -4.44 6.34 -5.27
C ASP A 60 -4.30 6.11 -6.77
N GLY A 61 -5.17 5.25 -7.29
CA GLY A 61 -5.34 4.93 -8.69
C GLY A 61 -4.06 4.53 -9.45
N LYS A 62 -4.26 4.12 -10.69
CA LYS A 62 -3.19 4.04 -11.68
C LYS A 62 -3.74 4.51 -13.01
N ARG A 63 -2.93 5.26 -13.76
CA ARG A 63 -3.27 5.69 -15.10
C ARG A 63 -2.20 5.29 -16.09
N TYR A 64 -2.63 4.94 -17.29
CA TYR A 64 -1.76 4.76 -18.43
C TYR A 64 -1.45 6.13 -19.06
N ASN A 65 -0.18 6.45 -19.24
CA ASN A 65 0.24 7.65 -19.98
C ASN A 65 1.09 7.27 -21.20
N PRO A 66 0.58 7.43 -22.43
CA PRO A 66 1.34 7.09 -23.64
C PRO A 66 2.58 7.99 -23.85
N GLU A 67 2.63 9.17 -23.25
CA GLU A 67 3.71 10.16 -23.44
C GLU A 67 4.90 9.97 -22.47
N MET A 68 4.83 8.98 -21.57
CA MET A 68 5.93 8.68 -20.64
C MET A 68 7.25 8.43 -21.37
N THR A 69 8.31 9.08 -20.88
CA THR A 69 9.66 8.98 -21.41
C THR A 69 10.43 7.78 -20.83
N GLU A 70 11.50 7.36 -21.51
CA GLU A 70 12.33 6.23 -21.04
C GLU A 70 12.99 6.48 -19.68
N LYS A 71 13.20 7.74 -19.29
CA LYS A 71 13.77 8.10 -17.99
C LYS A 71 12.78 7.81 -16.86
N GLU A 72 11.51 8.14 -17.06
CA GLU A 72 10.44 7.93 -16.07
C GLU A 72 10.06 6.46 -15.92
N LEU A 73 10.36 5.62 -16.92
CA LEU A 73 10.19 4.17 -16.83
C LEU A 73 11.28 3.47 -15.99
N ARG A 74 12.35 4.16 -15.58
CA ARG A 74 13.41 3.55 -14.75
C ARG A 74 12.93 3.38 -13.30
N LYS A 75 13.32 2.27 -12.69
CA LYS A 75 12.98 1.89 -11.31
C LYS A 75 13.88 2.54 -10.27
#